data_AF-A0A0B7C3R2-F1
#
_entry.id   AF-A0A0B7C3R2-F1
#
_cell.length_a   1.000
_cell.length_b   1.000
_cell.length_c   1.000
_cell.angle_alpha   90.00
_cell.angle_beta   90.00
_cell.angle_gamma   90.00
#
_symmetry.space_group_name_H-M   'P 1'
#
loop_
_entity.id
_entity.type
_entity.pdbx_description
1 polymer ?
#
loop_
_entity_poly.entity_id
_entity_poly.type
_entity_poly.pdbx_seq_one_letter_code
_entity_poly.pdbx_strand_id
1 'polypeptide(L)' 'LINRGKNSSISQTWYEVHKDYLAERFALVGDDGLSENINGGTIIKKNDCLYLVWCSGRDGYEYLNCVLQ' A
#
# COMPACT_ATOMS: atom_id res chain seq x y z
N LEU A 1 -9.09 -6.92 21.78
CA LEU A 1 -10.00 -7.21 20.64
C LEU A 1 -10.64 -5.95 20.02
N ILE A 2 -10.84 -4.85 20.76
CA ILE A 2 -11.63 -3.68 20.31
C ILE A 2 -10.91 -2.76 19.29
N ASN A 3 -9.58 -2.82 19.15
CA ASN A 3 -8.83 -1.92 18.25
C ASN A 3 -8.42 -2.49 16.89
N ARG A 4 -8.54 -3.81 16.66
CA ARG A 4 -8.06 -4.43 15.41
C ARG A 4 -8.78 -3.93 14.16
N GLY A 5 -10.09 -3.71 14.25
CA GLY A 5 -10.91 -3.24 13.12
C GLY A 5 -10.68 -1.77 12.79
N LYS A 6 -10.35 -0.94 13.78
CA LYS A 6 -10.13 0.50 13.58
C LYS A 6 -8.89 0.76 12.74
N ASN A 7 -7.76 0.12 13.06
CA ASN A 7 -6.52 0.30 12.31
C ASN A 7 -6.67 -0.18 10.87
N SER A 8 -7.34 -1.33 10.65
CA SER A 8 -7.64 -1.82 9.31
C SER A 8 -8.47 -0.82 8.50
N SER A 9 -9.49 -0.22 9.11
CA SER A 9 -10.33 0.77 8.44
C SER A 9 -9.56 2.05 8.13
N ILE A 10 -8.73 2.54 9.06
CA ILE A 10 -7.92 3.75 8.86
C ILE A 10 -6.92 3.53 7.72
N SER A 11 -6.22 2.39 7.71
CA SER A 11 -5.27 2.06 6.65
C SER A 11 -5.95 1.94 5.29
N GLN A 12 -7.12 1.30 5.22
CA GLN A 12 -7.89 1.23 3.97
C GLN A 12 -8.30 2.62 3.48
N THR A 13 -8.86 3.45 4.36
CA THR A 13 -9.25 4.82 4.00
C THR A 13 -8.06 5.64 3.52
N TRP A 14 -6.91 5.55 4.18
CA TRP A 14 -5.69 6.23 3.75
C TRP A 14 -5.30 5.80 2.33
N TYR A 15 -5.33 4.50 2.05
CA TYR A 15 -4.97 3.99 0.73
C TYR A 15 -5.93 4.47 -0.36
N GLU A 16 -7.24 4.38 -0.14
CA GLU A 16 -8.24 4.82 -1.12
C GLU A 16 -8.11 6.30 -1.49
N VAL A 17 -7.74 7.14 -0.52
CA VAL A 17 -7.53 8.59 -0.74
C VAL A 17 -6.25 8.89 -1.53
N HIS A 18 -5.20 8.08 -1.38
CA HIS A 18 -3.88 8.37 -1.96
C HIS A 18 -3.54 7.53 -3.20
N LYS A 19 -4.29 6.46 -3.49
CA LYS A 19 -3.97 5.54 -4.59
C LYS A 19 -3.88 6.23 -5.96
N ASP A 20 -4.74 7.20 -6.24
CA ASP A 20 -4.76 7.90 -7.54
C ASP A 20 -3.52 8.79 -7.70
N TYR A 21 -3.15 9.52 -6.64
CA TYR A 21 -1.92 10.33 -6.61
C TYR A 21 -0.66 9.46 -6.79
N LEU A 22 -0.64 8.29 -6.17
CA LEU A 22 0.46 7.32 -6.32
C LEU A 22 0.49 6.75 -7.74
N ALA A 23 -0.66 6.46 -8.35
CA ALA A 23 -0.77 5.91 -9.70
C ALA A 23 -0.31 6.89 -10.80
N GLU A 24 -0.31 8.20 -10.53
CA GLU A 24 0.31 9.19 -11.42
C GLU A 24 1.84 9.09 -11.47
N ARG A 25 2.47 8.57 -10.41
CA ARG A 25 3.92 8.59 -10.19
C ARG A 25 4.57 7.22 -10.33
N PHE A 26 3.84 6.17 -9.99
CA PHE A 26 4.30 4.79 -10.05
C PHE A 26 3.51 4.01 -11.09
N ALA A 27 4.19 3.12 -11.82
CA ALA A 27 3.53 2.23 -12.77
C ALA A 27 2.64 1.19 -12.07
N LEU A 28 2.98 0.87 -10.81
CA LEU A 28 2.28 -0.09 -9.99
C LEU A 28 2.14 0.41 -8.55
N VAL A 29 0.95 0.28 -7.98
CA VAL A 29 0.61 0.71 -6.63
C VAL A 29 -0.15 -0.40 -5.91
N GLY A 30 0.27 -0.74 -4.70
CA GLY A 30 -0.31 -1.79 -3.88
C GLY A 30 0.15 -3.20 -4.27
N ASP A 31 1.42 -3.35 -4.66
CA ASP A 31 2.07 -4.64 -4.86
C ASP A 31 2.51 -5.26 -3.52
N ASP A 32 2.84 -6.55 -3.51
CA ASP A 32 3.47 -7.21 -2.37
C ASP A 32 5.01 -7.19 -2.42
N GLY A 33 5.59 -6.80 -3.56
CA GLY A 33 7.02 -6.71 -3.81
C GLY A 33 7.72 -8.09 -3.91
N LEU A 34 6.94 -9.17 -4.03
CA LEU A 34 7.40 -10.56 -4.01
C LEU A 34 6.80 -11.40 -5.17
N SER A 35 5.60 -11.05 -5.63
CA SER A 35 4.81 -11.87 -6.55
C SER A 35 5.16 -11.62 -8.02
N GLU A 36 5.39 -12.69 -8.77
CA GLU A 36 5.52 -12.63 -10.24
C GLU A 36 4.20 -12.22 -10.92
N ASN A 37 3.06 -12.53 -10.27
CA ASN A 37 1.74 -12.07 -10.69
C ASN A 37 1.40 -10.77 -9.97
N ILE A 38 1.76 -9.68 -10.62
CA ILE A 38 1.50 -8.31 -10.17
C ILE A 38 -0.02 -8.08 -10.12
N ASN A 39 -0.59 -8.13 -8.93
CA ASN A 39 -1.94 -7.64 -8.65
C ASN A 39 -1.83 -6.43 -7.73
N GLY A 40 -1.84 -5.23 -8.31
CA GLY A 40 -1.93 -3.99 -7.55
C GLY A 40 -3.25 -3.89 -6.77
N GLY A 41 -3.45 -2.78 -6.05
CA GLY A 41 -4.69 -2.57 -5.29
C GLY A 41 -4.67 -3.09 -3.86
N THR A 42 -3.54 -3.64 -3.39
CA THR A 42 -3.48 -4.34 -2.09
C THR A 42 -2.68 -3.55 -1.04
N ILE A 43 -3.19 -3.55 0.19
CA ILE A 43 -2.45 -3.14 1.40
C ILE A 43 -2.03 -4.40 2.15
N ILE A 44 -0.75 -4.50 2.52
CA ILE A 44 -0.23 -5.63 3.28
C ILE A 44 -0.35 -5.33 4.77
N LYS A 45 -1.14 -6.11 5.50
CA LYS A 45 -1.11 -6.11 6.96
C LYS A 45 0.10 -6.90 7.47
N LYS A 46 1.09 -6.22 8.06
CA LYS A 46 2.24 -6.87 8.72
C LYS A 46 1.92 -7.30 10.15
N ASN A 47 1.18 -6.47 10.89
CA ASN A 47 0.62 -6.83 12.20
C ASN A 47 -0.62 -5.97 12.52
N ASP A 48 -1.16 -6.02 13.74
CA ASP A 48 -2.38 -5.30 14.14
C ASP A 48 -2.27 -3.76 14.06
N CYS A 49 -1.06 -3.22 14.06
CA CYS A 49 -0.76 -1.79 14.01
C CYS A 49 0.26 -1.43 12.92
N LEU A 50 0.43 -2.28 11.90
CA LEU A 50 1.41 -2.03 10.84
C LEU A 50 0.87 -2.51 9.51
N TYR A 51 0.69 -1.58 8.59
CA TYR A 51 0.24 -1.82 7.23
C TYR A 51 1.23 -1.20 6.25
N LEU A 52 1.46 -1.88 5.12
CA LEU A 52 2.40 -1.45 4.09
C LEU A 52 1.71 -1.33 2.73
N VAL A 53 2.13 -0.34 1.95
CA VAL A 53 1.79 -0.21 0.53
C VAL A 53 3.09 -0.09 -0.25
N TRP A 54 3.29 -0.96 -1.23
CA TRP A 54 4.41 -0.86 -2.16
C TRP A 54 3.97 -0.18 -3.44
N CYS A 55 4.82 0.72 -3.93
CA CYS A 55 4.69 1.31 -5.25
C CYS A 55 6.00 1.08 -6.02
N SER A 56 5.91 0.75 -7.30
CA SER A 56 7.10 0.48 -8.14
C SER A 56 6.92 0.98 -9.57
N GLY A 57 8.05 1.21 -10.24
CA GLY A 57 8.12 1.62 -11.64
C GLY A 57 7.79 3.10 -11.92
N ARG A 58 7.95 3.47 -13.20
CA ARG A 58 8.05 4.81 -13.82
C ARG A 58 9.41 5.50 -13.68
N ASP A 59 9.76 6.29 -14.70
CA ASP A 59 11.04 6.99 -14.82
C ASP A 59 11.36 7.82 -13.56
N GLY A 60 12.52 7.53 -12.95
CA GLY A 60 13.06 8.27 -11.80
C GLY A 60 12.76 7.70 -10.41
N TYR A 61 11.90 6.67 -10.29
CA TYR A 61 11.60 6.02 -9.01
C TYR A 61 11.61 4.49 -9.15
N GLU A 62 12.55 3.80 -8.49
CA GLU A 62 12.59 2.33 -8.50
C GLU A 62 11.49 1.73 -7.61
N TYR A 63 11.36 2.21 -6.37
CA TYR A 63 10.36 1.73 -5.41
C TYR A 63 10.06 2.76 -4.31
N LEU A 64 8.85 2.68 -3.74
CA LEU A 64 8.43 3.39 -2.54
C LEU A 64 7.69 2.44 -1.59
N ASN A 65 8.02 2.49 -0.31
CA ASN A 65 7.31 1.79 0.76
C ASN A 65 6.62 2.80 1.67
N CYS A 66 5.29 2.77 1.72
CA CYS A 66 4.50 3.58 2.65
C CYS A 66 4.16 2.75 3.89
N VAL A 67 4.55 3.25 5.07
CA VAL A 67 4.32 2.61 6.36
C VAL A 67 3.18 3.32 7.09
N LEU A 68 2.14 2.58 7.47
CA LEU A 68 1.00 3.07 8.25
C LEU A 68 1.02 2.42 9.64
N GLN A 69 1.16 3.23 10.69
CA GLN A 69 1.19 2.83 12.10
C GLN A 69 0.01 3.41 12.89
#